data_AF-A0A2S0IDV2-F1
#
_entry.id   AF-A0A2S0IDV2-F1
#
_cell.length_a   1.000
_cell.length_b   1.000
_cell.length_c   1.000
_cell.angle_alpha   90.00
_cell.angle_beta   90.00
_cell.angle_gamma   90.00
#
_symmetry.space_group_name_H-M   'P 1'
#
loop_
_entity.id
_entity.type
_entity.pdbx_description
1 polymer ?
#
loop_
_entity_poly.entity_id
_entity_poly.type
_entity_poly.pdbx_seq_one_letter_code
_entity_poly.pdbx_strand_id
1 'polypeptide(L)' 'MADNKSINLVDLQPGVRVRMAGGALAEIVENPQDGFWLIVRYLDHPAEPALVDAGEQQVFATDVEAIEP' A
#
# COMPACT_ATOMS: atom_id res chain seq x y z
N MET A 1 4.10 -4.27 26.28
CA MET A 1 4.99 -3.53 25.38
C MET A 1 4.44 -3.80 24.00
N ALA A 2 3.67 -2.88 23.43
CA ALA A 2 3.13 -3.09 22.09
C ALA A 2 4.32 -3.06 21.14
N ASP A 3 4.54 -4.18 20.46
CA ASP A 3 5.57 -4.35 19.45
C ASP A 3 5.35 -3.25 18.42
N ASN A 4 6.14 -2.18 18.51
CA ASN A 4 6.20 -1.13 17.50
C ASN A 4 6.91 -1.77 16.30
N LYS A 5 6.20 -2.67 15.62
CA LYS A 5 6.65 -3.42 14.47
C LYS A 5 6.78 -2.39 13.37
N SER A 6 7.93 -1.74 13.31
CA SER A 6 8.33 -0.88 12.21
C SER A 6 8.11 -1.70 10.96
N ILE A 7 7.03 -1.40 10.25
CA ILE A 7 6.68 -2.11 9.04
C ILE A 7 7.79 -1.80 8.03
N ASN A 8 8.54 -2.82 7.62
CA ASN A 8 9.56 -2.68 6.60
C ASN A 8 8.88 -2.67 5.23
N LEU A 9 8.44 -1.49 4.80
CA LEU A 9 7.82 -1.30 3.50
C LEU A 9 8.78 -1.63 2.33
N VAL A 10 10.09 -1.59 2.57
CA VAL A 10 11.14 -1.92 1.60
C VAL A 10 11.18 -3.42 1.25
N ASP A 11 10.77 -4.29 2.17
CA ASP A 11 10.75 -5.75 1.99
C ASP A 11 9.36 -6.28 1.64
N LEU A 12 8.41 -5.37 1.33
CA LEU A 12 7.07 -5.75 0.92
C LEU A 12 7.11 -6.53 -0.39
N GLN A 13 6.50 -7.71 -0.37
CA GLN A 13 6.35 -8.54 -1.55
C GLN A 13 5.08 -8.15 -2.33
N PRO A 14 5.11 -8.32 -3.66
CA PRO A 14 3.90 -8.21 -4.46
C PRO A 14 2.84 -9.24 -4.02
N GLY A 15 1.57 -8.83 -4.03
CA GLY A 15 0.41 -9.55 -3.50
C GLY A 15 0.07 -9.22 -2.05
N VAL A 16 0.91 -8.45 -1.33
CA VAL A 16 0.60 -8.00 0.03
C VAL A 16 -0.44 -6.91 0.00
N ARG A 17 -1.42 -6.96 0.90
CA ARG A 17 -2.43 -5.90 1.03
C ARG A 17 -1.97 -4.86 2.03
N VAL A 18 -2.12 -3.60 1.67
CA VAL A 18 -1.75 -2.45 2.49
C VAL A 18 -2.93 -1.51 2.60
N ARG A 19 -3.04 -0.91 3.78
CA ARG A 19 -3.99 0.14 4.07
C ARG A 19 -3.30 1.48 3.89
N MET A 20 -3.87 2.30 3.02
CA MET A 20 -3.38 3.62 2.68
C MET A 20 -3.99 4.67 3.61
N ALA A 21 -3.32 5.82 3.69
CA ALA A 21 -3.75 6.99 4.43
C ALA A 21 -5.15 7.42 3.97
N GLY A 22 -6.09 7.42 4.91
CA GLY A 22 -7.50 7.69 4.61
C GLY A 22 -8.36 6.43 4.45
N GLY A 23 -7.79 5.26 4.72
CA GLY A 23 -8.52 4.00 4.85
C GLY A 23 -8.81 3.28 3.55
N ALA A 24 -8.21 3.70 2.44
CA ALA A 24 -8.23 2.94 1.20
C ALA A 24 -7.40 1.65 1.34
N LEU A 25 -7.81 0.60 0.62
CA LEU A 25 -7.14 -0.68 0.58
C LEU A 25 -6.48 -0.84 -0.79
N ALA A 26 -5.19 -1.15 -0.78
CA ALA A 26 -4.43 -1.42 -2.00
C ALA A 26 -3.63 -2.72 -1.86
N GLU A 27 -3.29 -3.32 -2.98
CA GLU A 27 -2.46 -4.52 -3.08
C GLU A 27 -1.13 -4.13 -3.73
N ILE A 28 0.00 -4.48 -3.12
CA ILE A 28 1.32 -4.26 -3.73
C ILE A 28 1.40 -5.08 -5.01
N VAL A 29 1.68 -4.43 -6.13
CA VAL A 29 1.91 -5.09 -7.42
C VAL A 29 3.40 -5.24 -7.68
N GLU A 30 4.17 -4.21 -7.32
CA GLU A 30 5.61 -4.23 -7.42
C GLU A 30 6.24 -3.26 -6.40
N ASN A 31 7.39 -3.64 -5.85
CA ASN A 31 8.15 -2.82 -4.92
C ASN A 31 9.58 -2.66 -5.45
N PRO A 32 9.98 -1.46 -5.92
CA PRO A 32 11.34 -1.21 -6.39
C PRO A 32 12.37 -1.19 -5.23
N GLN A 33 11.92 -1.31 -3.97
CA GLN A 33 12.76 -1.31 -2.77
C GLN A 33 13.55 0.00 -2.55
N ASP A 34 13.11 1.07 -3.22
CA ASP A 34 13.67 2.42 -3.06
C ASP A 34 13.30 3.05 -1.71
N GLY A 35 12.21 2.56 -1.09
CA GLY A 35 11.71 3.05 0.19
C GLY A 35 10.86 4.33 0.10
N PHE A 36 10.73 4.92 -1.10
CA PHE A 36 9.83 6.04 -1.35
C PHE A 36 8.61 5.66 -2.16
N TRP A 37 8.76 4.80 -3.17
CA TRP A 37 7.71 4.50 -4.14
C TRP A 37 7.32 3.03 -4.10
N LEU A 38 6.02 2.77 -4.19
CA LEU A 38 5.42 1.44 -4.33
C LEU A 38 4.45 1.47 -5.50
N ILE A 39 4.42 0.39 -6.28
CA ILE A 39 3.37 0.19 -7.28
C ILE A 39 2.32 -0.69 -6.63
N VAL A 40 1.12 -0.13 -6.51
CA VAL A 40 -0.02 -0.80 -5.87
C VAL A 40 -1.22 -0.77 -6.80
N ARG A 41 -2.17 -1.67 -6.57
CA ARG A 41 -3.48 -1.64 -7.21
C ARG A 41 -4.52 -1.43 -6.13
N TYR A 42 -5.31 -0.36 -6.25
CA TYR A 42 -6.40 -0.13 -5.31
C TYR A 42 -7.45 -1.24 -5.43
N LEU A 43 -7.80 -1.85 -4.32
CA LEU A 43 -8.89 -2.84 -4.21
C LEU A 43 -10.17 -2.17 -3.70
N ASP A 44 -10.02 -1.17 -2.83
CA ASP A 44 -11.12 -0.38 -2.29
C ASP A 44 -10.64 1.05 -2.04
N HIS A 45 -11.40 2.04 -2.48
CA HIS A 45 -11.08 3.44 -2.22
C HIS A 45 -12.37 4.23 -1.92
N PRO A 46 -12.73 4.42 -0.64
CA PRO A 46 -14.04 4.97 -0.27
C PRO A 46 -14.24 6.41 -0.75
N ALA A 47 -13.16 7.19 -0.86
CA ALA A 47 -13.22 8.55 -1.36
C ALA A 47 -13.24 8.64 -2.90
N GLU A 48 -12.67 7.64 -3.60
CA GLU A 48 -12.38 7.72 -5.04
C GLU A 48 -12.46 6.32 -5.68
N PRO A 49 -13.66 5.75 -5.81
CA PRO A 49 -13.84 4.38 -6.32
C PRO A 49 -13.31 4.20 -7.76
N ALA A 50 -13.20 5.28 -8.54
CA ALA A 50 -12.62 5.25 -9.88
C ALA A 50 -11.13 4.81 -9.89
N LEU A 51 -10.39 4.98 -8.79
CA LEU A 51 -9.01 4.53 -8.67
C LEU A 51 -8.88 3.02 -8.60
N VAL A 52 -9.92 2.31 -8.14
CA VAL A 52 -9.96 0.84 -8.11
C VAL A 52 -9.95 0.28 -9.53
N ASP A 53 -10.67 0.91 -10.46
CA ASP A 53 -10.71 0.55 -11.88
C ASP A 53 -9.53 1.12 -12.71
N ALA A 54 -8.77 2.07 -12.16
CA ALA A 54 -7.63 2.68 -12.85
C ALA A 54 -6.44 1.70 -13.02
N GLY A 55 -6.40 0.62 -12.24
CA GLY A 55 -5.37 -0.41 -12.31
C GLY A 55 -4.18 -0.10 -11.40
N GLU A 56 -2.97 -0.24 -11.93
CA GLU A 56 -1.72 -0.04 -11.20
C GLU A 56 -1.44 1.45 -11.00
N GLN A 57 -1.15 1.83 -9.76
CA GLN A 57 -0.90 3.20 -9.34
C GLN A 57 0.39 3.25 -8.54
N GLN A 58 1.21 4.25 -8.87
CA GLN A 58 2.42 4.52 -8.12
C GLN A 58 2.08 5.43 -6.94
N VAL A 59 2.37 4.95 -5.73
CA VAL A 59 2.05 5.63 -4.48
C VAL A 59 3.28 5.75 -3.61
N PHE A 60 3.23 6.66 -2.64
CA PHE A 60 4.32 6.80 -1.69
C PHE A 60 4.26 5.72 -0.61
N ALA A 61 5.42 5.19 -0.25
CA ALA A 61 5.53 4.28 0.89
C ALA A 61 5.04 4.96 2.18
N THR A 62 5.23 6.28 2.32
CA THR A 62 4.76 7.04 3.48
C THR A 62 3.24 7.17 3.59
N ASP A 63 2.50 6.92 2.50
CA ASP A 63 1.03 6.86 2.53
C ASP A 63 0.52 5.53 3.11
N VAL A 64 1.36 4.51 3.24
CA VAL A 64 0.95 3.24 3.84
C VAL A 64 0.84 3.41 5.36
N GLU A 65 -0.37 3.27 5.91
CA GLU A 65 -0.62 3.30 7.35
C GLU A 65 -0.40 1.94 8.00
N ALA A 66 -0.79 0.85 7.33
CA ALA A 66 -0.68 -0.50 7.87
C ALA A 66 -0.59 -1.56 6.77
N ILE A 67 -0.08 -2.74 7.11
CA ILE A 67 -0.19 -3.93 6.28
C ILE A 67 -1.37 -4.76 6.77
N GLU A 68 -2.22 -5.19 5.86
CA GLU A 68 -3.27 -6.17 6.12
C GLU A 68 -2.70 -7.59 5.88
N PRO A 69 -2.84 -8.51 6.86
CA PRO A 69 -2.34 -9.88 6.75
C PRO A 69 -3.15 -10.78 5.79
#